data_AF-A0A0L0FE36-F1
#
_entry.id   AF-A0A0L0FE36-F1
#
_cell.length_a   1.000
_cell.length_b   1.000
_cell.length_c   1.000
_cell.angle_alpha   90.00
_cell.angle_beta   90.00
_cell.angle_gamma   90.00
#
_symmetry.space_group_name_H-M   'P 1'
#
loop_
_entity.id
_entity.type
_entity.pdbx_description
1 polymer ?
#
loop_
_entity_poly.entity_id
_entity_poly.type
_entity_poly.pdbx_seq_one_letter_code
_entity_poly.pdbx_strand_id
1 'polypeptide(L)'
;MALSGMLAPNLKATEKVDFTSVLRNFITSSYNDSPGAHDQALASITNMRMSAAQTIHPGLVGDIIRYCQQAEKLAEKFPMKDTSKILVNFDWEDAFKAGRKHRM
;
A
#
# COMPACT_ATOMS: atom_id res chain seq x y z
N MET A 1 -34.02 -21.96 14.95
CA MET A 1 -32.64 -22.44 14.74
C MET A 1 -31.78 -21.23 14.45
N ALA A 2 -30.94 -20.81 15.39
CA ALA A 2 -29.96 -19.75 15.11
C ALA A 2 -28.89 -20.33 14.18
N LEU A 3 -28.75 -19.76 12.98
CA LEU A 3 -27.63 -20.09 12.10
C LEU A 3 -26.34 -19.80 12.86
N SER A 4 -25.51 -20.84 13.04
CA SER A 4 -24.22 -20.78 13.70
C SER A 4 -23.44 -19.55 13.23
N GLY A 5 -23.06 -18.71 14.19
CA GLY A 5 -22.47 -17.39 13.95
C GLY A 5 -21.19 -17.48 13.13
N MET A 6 -21.23 -16.95 11.92
CA MET A 6 -20.06 -16.82 11.07
C MET A 6 -19.19 -15.68 11.60
N LEU A 7 -17.94 -15.99 11.96
CA LEU A 7 -16.98 -14.98 12.38
C LEU A 7 -16.44 -14.27 11.13
N ALA A 8 -16.64 -12.95 11.07
CA ALA A 8 -16.08 -12.09 10.03
C ALA A 8 -15.17 -11.05 10.70
N PRO A 9 -13.85 -11.09 10.49
CA PRO A 9 -12.95 -10.09 11.06
C PRO A 9 -13.13 -8.74 10.36
N ASN A 10 -12.97 -7.65 11.12
CA ASN A 10 -12.93 -6.31 10.56
C ASN A 10 -11.62 -6.08 9.80
N LEU A 11 -11.67 -5.23 8.77
CA LEU A 11 -10.48 -4.79 8.04
C LEU A 11 -9.66 -3.81 8.91
N LYS A 12 -8.33 -3.89 8.79
CA LYS A 12 -7.42 -2.93 9.45
C LYS A 12 -7.50 -1.58 8.76
N ALA A 13 -7.51 -0.50 9.55
CA ALA A 13 -7.34 0.86 9.01
C ALA A 13 -5.85 1.17 8.77
N THR A 14 -5.56 2.06 7.83
CA THR A 14 -4.21 2.52 7.53
C THR A 14 -4.20 3.98 7.09
N GLU A 15 -3.11 4.69 7.39
CA GLU A 15 -2.93 6.09 6.98
C GLU A 15 -2.48 6.21 5.51
N LYS A 16 -2.35 7.43 5.00
CA LYS A 16 -1.79 7.68 3.67
C LYS A 16 -0.29 7.34 3.65
N VAL A 17 0.17 6.71 2.57
CA VAL A 17 1.58 6.38 2.34
C VAL A 17 2.08 7.14 1.13
N ASP A 18 3.27 7.72 1.25
CA ASP A 18 3.91 8.45 0.18
C ASP A 18 4.89 7.55 -0.58
N PHE A 19 4.43 6.96 -1.68
CA PHE A 19 5.30 6.24 -2.62
C PHE A 19 5.96 7.18 -3.62
N THR A 20 5.27 8.27 -3.99
CA THR A 20 5.66 9.10 -5.13
C THR A 20 6.98 9.80 -4.87
N SER A 21 7.15 10.43 -3.70
CA SER A 21 8.41 11.13 -3.39
C SER A 21 9.58 10.14 -3.31
N VAL A 22 9.39 9.04 -2.59
CA VAL A 22 10.43 8.05 -2.31
C VAL A 22 10.92 7.37 -3.60
N LEU A 23 9.99 6.90 -4.43
CA LEU A 23 10.32 6.22 -5.67
C LEU A 23 10.88 7.18 -6.72
N ARG A 24 10.34 8.41 -6.84
CA ARG A 24 10.88 9.40 -7.77
C ARG A 24 12.34 9.72 -7.44
N ASN A 25 12.65 9.95 -6.17
CA ASN A 25 14.02 10.22 -5.71
C ASN A 25 14.96 9.05 -6.03
N PHE A 26 14.52 7.81 -5.79
CA PHE A 26 15.30 6.63 -6.13
C PHE A 26 15.55 6.52 -7.64
N ILE A 27 14.52 6.71 -8.46
CA ILE A 27 14.62 6.59 -9.92
C ILE A 27 15.60 7.62 -10.49
N THR A 28 15.46 8.89 -10.09
CA THR A 28 16.34 9.96 -10.56
C THR A 28 17.79 9.73 -10.14
N SER A 29 18.02 9.23 -8.92
CA SER A 29 19.37 8.95 -8.42
C SER A 29 20.03 7.71 -9.05
N SER A 30 19.25 6.67 -9.38
CA SER A 30 19.79 5.37 -9.81
C SER A 30 19.83 5.18 -11.32
N TYR A 31 18.86 5.73 -12.06
CA TYR A 31 18.68 5.48 -13.49
C TYR A 31 19.00 6.70 -14.36
N ASN A 32 19.33 7.85 -13.76
CA ASN A 32 19.56 9.12 -14.46
C ASN A 32 18.42 9.47 -15.44
N ASP A 33 17.21 9.07 -15.08
CA ASP A 33 16.00 9.18 -15.89
C ASP A 33 15.39 10.58 -15.75
N SER A 34 14.64 11.02 -16.76
CA SER A 34 14.02 12.35 -16.75
C SER A 34 13.05 12.51 -15.57
N PRO A 35 13.12 13.61 -14.80
CA PRO A 35 12.13 13.93 -13.78
C PRO A 35 10.73 13.97 -14.41
N GLY A 36 9.92 12.96 -14.14
CA GLY A 36 8.52 12.89 -14.60
C GLY A 36 8.20 11.76 -15.58
N ALA A 37 9.20 11.03 -16.10
CA ALA A 37 8.96 9.90 -17.01
C ALA A 37 8.03 8.81 -16.41
N HIS A 38 8.01 8.71 -15.07
CA HIS A 38 7.24 7.70 -14.34
C HIS A 38 6.09 8.28 -13.51
N ASP A 39 5.79 9.58 -13.62
CA ASP A 39 4.80 10.24 -12.75
C ASP A 39 3.41 9.63 -12.84
N GLN A 40 2.98 9.22 -14.04
CA GLN A 40 1.70 8.54 -14.23
C GLN A 40 1.66 7.18 -13.52
N ALA A 41 2.75 6.41 -13.56
CA ALA A 41 2.85 5.13 -12.88
C ALA A 41 2.87 5.30 -11.34
N LEU A 42 3.57 6.33 -10.85
CA LEU A 42 3.63 6.68 -9.43
C LEU A 42 2.29 7.19 -8.89
N ALA A 43 1.55 7.96 -9.71
CA ALA A 43 0.19 8.37 -9.38
C ALA A 43 -0.77 7.16 -9.35
N SER A 44 -0.64 6.25 -10.33
CA SER A 44 -1.47 5.05 -10.44
C SER A 44 -1.36 4.17 -9.19
N ILE A 45 -0.15 3.86 -8.71
CA ILE A 45 0.03 3.03 -7.50
C ILE A 45 -0.50 3.69 -6.24
N THR A 46 -0.37 5.02 -6.14
CA THR A 46 -0.93 5.79 -5.01
C THR A 46 -2.45 5.73 -5.02
N ASN A 47 -3.07 5.87 -6.20
CA ASN A 47 -4.52 5.73 -6.36
C ASN A 47 -5.01 4.32 -6.06
N MET A 48 -4.31 3.29 -6.54
CA MET A 48 -4.62 1.89 -6.23
C MET A 48 -4.59 1.63 -4.72
N ARG A 49 -3.58 2.16 -4.00
CA ARG A 49 -3.54 2.05 -2.55
C ARG A 49 -4.70 2.74 -1.88
N MET A 50 -5.02 3.97 -2.27
CA MET A 50 -6.13 4.72 -1.66
C MET A 50 -7.46 3.98 -1.87
N SER A 51 -7.70 3.44 -3.06
CA SER A 51 -8.88 2.62 -3.35
C SER A 51 -8.93 1.40 -2.43
N ALA A 52 -7.83 0.65 -2.34
CA ALA A 52 -7.74 -0.55 -1.51
C ALA A 52 -7.89 -0.27 -0.01
N ALA A 53 -7.33 0.85 0.49
CA ALA A 53 -7.40 1.23 1.90
C ALA A 53 -8.78 1.74 2.32
N GLN A 54 -9.57 2.27 1.38
CA GLN A 54 -10.94 2.74 1.61
C GLN A 54 -12.00 1.67 1.35
N THR A 55 -11.59 0.46 0.98
CA THR A 55 -12.51 -0.67 0.79
C THR A 55 -13.22 -1.01 2.10
N ILE A 56 -14.49 -0.65 2.18
CA ILE A 56 -15.41 -0.97 3.29
C ILE A 56 -16.46 -2.02 2.89
N HIS A 57 -16.50 -2.44 1.62
CA HIS A 57 -17.53 -3.33 1.08
C HIS A 57 -16.92 -4.56 0.39
N PRO A 58 -17.49 -5.77 0.55
CA PRO A 58 -16.98 -7.01 -0.07
C PRO A 58 -16.87 -6.94 -1.60
N GLY A 59 -17.72 -6.15 -2.26
CA GLY A 59 -17.66 -5.91 -3.71
C GLY A 59 -16.40 -5.17 -4.20
N LEU A 60 -15.60 -4.60 -3.28
CA LEU A 60 -14.38 -3.86 -3.58
C LEU A 60 -13.10 -4.66 -3.25
N VAL A 61 -13.22 -5.96 -2.96
CA VAL A 61 -12.08 -6.87 -2.75
C VAL A 61 -11.13 -6.89 -3.96
N GLY A 62 -11.67 -6.70 -5.17
CA GLY A 62 -10.87 -6.62 -6.39
C GLY A 62 -9.81 -5.50 -6.37
N ASP A 63 -10.06 -4.40 -5.65
CA ASP A 63 -9.09 -3.31 -5.53
C ASP A 63 -7.94 -3.67 -4.59
N ILE A 64 -8.26 -4.37 -3.49
CA ILE A 64 -7.26 -4.90 -2.55
C ILE A 64 -6.34 -5.89 -3.29
N ILE A 65 -6.92 -6.84 -4.03
CA ILE A 65 -6.15 -7.84 -4.78
C ILE A 65 -5.25 -7.16 -5.81
N ARG A 66 -5.79 -6.22 -6.60
CA ARG A 66 -5.01 -5.48 -7.61
C ARG A 66 -3.87 -4.69 -6.99
N TYR A 67 -4.11 -4.01 -5.88
CA TYR A 67 -3.06 -3.29 -5.16
C TYR A 67 -1.98 -4.24 -4.63
N CYS A 68 -2.35 -5.37 -4.01
CA CYS A 68 -1.39 -6.35 -3.49
C CYS A 68 -0.46 -6.88 -4.60
N GLN A 69 -1.03 -7.29 -5.75
CA GLN A 69 -0.26 -7.76 -6.90
C GLN A 69 0.71 -6.69 -7.42
N GLN A 70 0.29 -5.43 -7.42
CA GLN A 70 1.17 -4.34 -7.86
C GLN A 70 2.27 -4.04 -6.84
N ALA A 71 1.97 -4.14 -5.54
CA ALA A 71 2.97 -3.98 -4.48
C ALA A 71 4.05 -5.06 -4.53
N GLU A 72 3.68 -6.31 -4.83
CA GLU A 72 4.63 -7.41 -5.06
C GLU A 72 5.57 -7.12 -6.24
N LYS A 73 5.01 -6.74 -7.40
CA LYS A 73 5.80 -6.35 -8.58
C LYS A 73 6.70 -5.15 -8.33
N LEU A 74 6.27 -4.23 -7.48
CA LEU A 74 7.08 -3.08 -7.07
C LEU A 74 8.27 -3.54 -6.22
N ALA A 75 8.04 -4.43 -5.26
CA ALA A 75 9.09 -4.98 -4.39
C ALA A 75 10.14 -5.82 -5.14
N GLU A 76 9.80 -6.36 -6.31
CA GLU A 76 10.76 -7.03 -7.22
C GLU A 76 11.68 -6.04 -7.93
N LYS A 77 11.16 -4.86 -8.30
CA LYS A 77 11.89 -3.85 -9.09
C LYS A 77 12.70 -2.89 -8.25
N PHE A 78 12.24 -2.60 -7.04
CA PHE A 78 12.83 -1.64 -6.14
C PHE A 78 13.39 -2.35 -4.90
N PRO A 79 14.54 -1.89 -4.36
CA PRO A 79 15.15 -2.47 -3.17
C PRO A 79 14.38 -2.13 -1.88
N MET A 80 13.09 -2.48 -1.81
CA MET A 80 12.18 -2.15 -0.71
C MET A 80 12.55 -2.80 0.63
N LYS A 81 13.32 -3.89 0.59
CA LYS A 81 13.85 -4.56 1.79
C LYS A 81 15.07 -3.86 2.39
N ASP A 82 15.72 -3.01 1.61
CA ASP A 82 16.91 -2.27 2.00
C ASP A 82 16.50 -0.84 2.38
N THR A 83 16.22 -0.65 3.67
CA THR A 83 15.77 0.63 4.23
C THR A 83 16.81 1.74 4.09
N SER A 84 18.07 1.41 3.79
CA SER A 84 19.10 2.40 3.49
C SER A 84 18.96 3.03 2.10
N LYS A 85 18.23 2.36 1.19
CA LYS A 85 18.00 2.81 -0.19
C LYS A 85 16.61 3.37 -0.39
N ILE A 86 15.60 2.67 0.12
CA ILE A 86 14.19 3.04 0.00
C ILE A 86 13.51 2.80 1.33
N LEU A 87 12.99 3.87 1.93
CA LEU A 87 12.18 3.79 3.14
C LEU A 87 10.76 4.26 2.84
N VAL A 88 9.82 3.31 2.90
CA VAL A 88 8.39 3.59 2.83
C VAL A 88 7.77 3.15 4.15
N ASN A 89 7.22 4.10 4.92
CA ASN A 89 6.60 3.81 6.21
C ASN A 89 5.14 3.42 6.00
N PHE A 90 4.69 2.35 6.67
CA PHE A 90 3.29 1.93 6.70
C PHE A 90 2.76 1.98 8.13
N ASP A 91 1.79 2.86 8.37
CA ASP A 91 1.09 2.93 9.66
C ASP A 91 -0.27 2.22 9.54
N TRP A 92 -0.45 1.15 10.33
CA TRP A 92 -1.68 0.35 10.38
C TRP A 92 -2.26 0.31 11.79
N GLU A 93 -3.58 0.38 11.90
CA GLU A 93 -4.30 0.16 13.16
C GLU A 93 -4.57 -1.33 13.38
N ASP A 94 -4.48 -1.77 14.63
CA ASP A 94 -4.83 -3.13 15.05
C ASP A 94 -6.31 -3.43 14.76
N ALA A 95 -6.60 -4.62 14.22
CA ALA A 95 -7.96 -5.01 13.81
C ALA A 95 -8.90 -5.28 15.00
N PHE A 96 -8.34 -5.55 16.18
CA PHE A 96 -9.05 -6.00 17.36
C PHE A 96 -8.94 -4.99 18.52
N LYS A 97 -7.92 -4.12 18.51
CA LYS A 97 -7.67 -3.12 19.55
C LYS A 97 -7.54 -1.71 18.96
N ALA A 98 -8.64 -0.95 19.02
CA ALA A 98 -8.67 0.45 18.61
C ALA A 98 -7.55 1.28 19.27
N GLY A 99 -6.93 2.17 18.48
CA GLY A 99 -5.85 3.06 18.94
C GLY A 99 -4.46 2.43 19.04
N ARG A 100 -4.31 1.11 18.84
CA ARG A 100 -2.98 0.48 18.73
C ARG A 100 -2.49 0.58 17.29
N LYS A 101 -1.48 1.41 17.07
CA LYS A 101 -0.81 1.57 15.77
C LYS A 101 0.45 0.72 15.69
N HIS A 102 0.68 0.16 14.51
CA HIS A 102 1.89 -0.55 14.14
C HIS A 102 2.51 0.13 12.94
N ARG A 103 3.73 0.65 13.12
CA ARG A 103 4.58 1.11 12.03
C ARG A 103 5.37 -0.07 11.49
N MET A 104 5.28 -0.28 10.19
CA MET A 104 6.08 -1.23 9.41
C MET A 104 6.97 -0.49 8.44
#